data_AF-A0A483A689-F1
#
_entry.id   AF-A0A483A689-F1
#
_cell.length_a   1.000
_cell.length_b   1.000
_cell.length_c   1.000
_cell.angle_alpha   90.00
_cell.angle_beta   90.00
_cell.angle_gamma   90.00
#
_symmetry.space_group_name_H-M   'P 1'
#
loop_
_entity.id
_entity.type
_entity.pdbx_description
1 polymer ?
#
loop_
_entity_poly.entity_id
_entity_poly.type
_entity_poly.pdbx_seq_one_letter_code
_entity_poly.pdbx_strand_id
1 'polypeptide(L)'
;MHLYVADAFFRAGLLKFQNWDTTLYLFENDYQVPFLPWELAAYLGTAAELILPVFLVLGLATRLVAVKLFFFNIVAVVSYPVIWQGGFYDHKLWGVMLLVSVIYGQGKFSLDSLIFKQKS
;
A
#
# COMPACT_ATOMS: atom_id res chain seq x y z
N MET A 1 2.97 14.18 3.57
CA MET A 1 1.89 13.20 3.79
C MET A 1 2.08 11.96 2.94
N HIS A 2 2.05 12.03 1.60
CA HIS A 2 2.22 10.87 0.72
C HIS A 2 3.59 10.17 0.87
N LEU A 3 4.68 10.91 1.16
CA LEU A 3 6.00 10.32 1.41
C LEU A 3 6.03 9.43 2.66
N TYR A 4 5.35 9.86 3.74
CA TYR A 4 5.32 9.10 4.99
C TYR A 4 4.55 7.79 4.83
N VAL A 5 3.35 7.85 4.23
CA VAL A 5 2.58 6.63 3.97
C VAL A 5 3.29 5.74 2.94
N ALA A 6 3.95 6.31 1.93
CA ALA A 6 4.74 5.52 0.98
C ALA A 6 5.91 4.79 1.66
N ASP A 7 6.67 5.47 2.53
CA ASP A 7 7.76 4.87 3.29
C ASP A 7 7.25 3.73 4.19
N ALA A 8 6.10 3.90 4.85
CA ALA A 8 5.49 2.87 5.68
C ALA A 8 5.18 1.59 4.88
N PHE A 9 4.47 1.70 3.75
CA PHE A 9 4.17 0.54 2.89
C PHE A 9 5.45 -0.06 2.31
N PHE A 10 6.40 0.76 1.86
CA PHE A 10 7.65 0.26 1.26
C PHE A 10 8.48 -0.53 2.28
N ARG A 11 8.59 -0.04 3.52
CA ARG A 11 9.28 -0.77 4.60
C ARG A 11 8.57 -2.08 4.94
N ALA A 12 7.23 -2.10 4.95
CA ALA A 12 6.47 -3.33 5.18
C ALA A 12 6.75 -4.37 4.08
N GLY A 13 6.74 -3.95 2.81
CA GLY A 13 7.07 -4.83 1.69
C GLY A 13 8.52 -5.30 1.72
N LEU A 14 9.46 -4.42 2.10
CA LEU A 14 10.86 -4.78 2.23
C LEU A 14 11.08 -5.80 3.36
N LEU A 15 10.41 -5.65 4.49
CA LEU A 15 10.48 -6.59 5.60
C LEU A 15 9.95 -7.98 5.18
N LYS A 16 8.85 -8.02 4.42
CA LYS A 16 8.31 -9.27 3.85
C LYS A 16 9.30 -9.92 2.88
N PHE A 17 9.87 -9.12 1.99
CA PHE A 17 10.84 -9.60 1.02
C PHE A 17 12.12 -10.14 1.67
N GLN A 18 12.62 -9.46 2.70
CA GLN A 18 13.83 -9.88 3.44
C GLN A 18 13.61 -11.13 4.28
N ASN A 19 12.40 -11.36 4.79
CA ASN A 19 12.04 -12.51 5.60
C ASN A 19 11.00 -13.36 4.86
N TRP A 20 11.39 -13.90 3.70
CA TRP A 20 10.43 -14.54 2.80
C TRP A 20 9.80 -15.81 3.38
N ASP A 21 10.58 -16.67 4.02
CA ASP A 21 10.05 -17.90 4.65
C ASP A 21 9.04 -17.58 5.75
N THR A 22 9.34 -16.57 6.59
CA THR A 22 8.39 -16.06 7.59
C THR A 22 7.15 -15.48 6.95
N THR A 23 7.29 -14.76 5.83
CA THR A 23 6.14 -14.21 5.09
C THR A 23 5.24 -15.31 4.58
N LEU A 24 5.80 -16.34 3.93
CA LEU A 24 5.03 -17.49 3.46
C LEU A 24 4.32 -18.21 4.63
N TYR A 25 5.04 -18.46 5.73
CA TYR A 25 4.47 -19.07 6.92
C TYR A 25 3.29 -18.26 7.47
N LEU A 26 3.43 -16.94 7.61
CA LEU A 26 2.36 -16.08 8.09
C LEU A 26 1.18 -16.10 7.13
N PHE A 27 1.42 -16.04 5.82
CA PHE A 27 0.34 -16.06 4.83
C PHE A 27 -0.43 -17.37 4.82
N GLU A 28 0.25 -18.49 5.05
CA GLU A 28 -0.35 -19.82 5.13
C GLU A 28 -1.16 -20.03 6.41
N ASN A 29 -0.64 -19.56 7.55
CA ASN A 29 -1.16 -19.94 8.87
C ASN A 29 -2.01 -18.85 9.54
N ASP A 30 -1.66 -17.57 9.35
CA ASP A 30 -2.24 -16.47 10.11
C ASP A 30 -3.12 -15.55 9.25
N TYR A 31 -2.72 -15.29 7.99
CA TYR A 31 -3.50 -14.44 7.10
C TYR A 31 -4.78 -15.15 6.63
N GLN A 32 -5.88 -14.42 6.68
CA GLN A 32 -7.19 -14.82 6.22
C GLN A 32 -7.43 -14.26 4.80
N VAL A 33 -7.10 -15.05 3.78
CA VAL A 33 -7.19 -14.65 2.36
C VAL A 33 -8.14 -15.57 1.57
N PRO A 34 -9.47 -15.50 1.81
CA PRO A 34 -10.43 -16.51 1.33
C PRO A 34 -10.62 -16.53 -0.20
N PHE A 35 -10.17 -15.50 -0.91
CA PHE A 35 -10.40 -15.35 -2.35
C PHE A 35 -9.21 -15.78 -3.22
N LEU A 36 -8.03 -15.97 -2.63
CA LEU A 36 -6.80 -16.28 -3.35
C LEU A 36 -6.05 -17.42 -2.64
N PRO A 37 -5.29 -18.25 -3.38
CA PRO A 37 -4.28 -19.09 -2.75
C PRO A 37 -3.33 -18.23 -1.91
N TRP A 38 -2.99 -18.71 -0.71
CA TRP A 38 -2.18 -17.95 0.25
C TRP A 38 -0.81 -17.55 -0.33
N GLU A 39 -0.19 -18.44 -1.12
CA GLU A 39 1.08 -18.17 -1.81
C GLU A 39 0.94 -16.96 -2.74
N LEU A 40 -0.09 -16.96 -3.60
CA LEU A 40 -0.34 -15.86 -4.53
C LEU A 40 -0.64 -14.56 -3.78
N ALA A 41 -1.36 -14.63 -2.67
CA ALA A 41 -1.61 -13.47 -1.82
C ALA A 41 -0.30 -12.91 -1.21
N ALA A 42 0.65 -13.77 -0.80
CA ALA A 42 1.95 -13.37 -0.30
C ALA A 42 2.77 -12.62 -1.36
N TYR A 43 2.84 -13.17 -2.58
CA TYR A 43 3.54 -12.53 -3.71
C TYR A 43 2.90 -11.20 -4.09
N LEU A 44 1.57 -11.17 -4.30
CA LEU A 44 0.85 -9.95 -4.69
C LEU A 44 0.90 -8.89 -3.59
N GLY A 45 0.77 -9.29 -2.32
CA GLY A 45 0.83 -8.37 -1.20
C GLY A 45 2.20 -7.70 -1.07
N THR A 46 3.27 -8.50 -1.17
CA THR A 46 4.64 -8.00 -1.11
C THR A 46 4.97 -7.11 -2.32
N ALA A 47 4.56 -7.52 -3.52
CA ALA A 47 4.74 -6.73 -4.73
C ALA A 47 3.97 -5.39 -4.67
N ALA A 48 2.72 -5.41 -4.17
CA ALA A 48 1.93 -4.19 -4.01
C ALA A 48 2.60 -3.20 -3.06
N GLU A 49 3.14 -3.68 -1.93
CA GLU A 49 3.85 -2.87 -0.94
C GLU A 49 5.19 -2.33 -1.43
N LEU A 50 5.89 -3.03 -2.31
CA LEU A 50 7.16 -2.55 -2.87
C LEU A 50 6.96 -1.61 -4.06
N ILE A 51 5.96 -1.89 -4.91
CA ILE A 51 5.81 -1.21 -6.19
C ILE A 51 4.91 0.02 -6.05
N LEU A 52 3.71 -0.11 -5.50
CA LEU A 52 2.73 0.98 -5.48
C LEU A 52 3.23 2.24 -4.74
N PRO A 53 3.94 2.14 -3.60
CA PRO A 53 4.51 3.32 -2.94
C PRO A 53 5.53 4.08 -3.80
N VAL A 54 6.29 3.38 -4.66
CA VAL A 54 7.24 4.04 -5.57
C VAL A 54 6.49 4.89 -6.59
N PHE A 55 5.42 4.35 -7.19
CA PHE A 55 4.56 5.14 -8.09
C PHE A 55 3.90 6.30 -7.34
N LEU A 56 3.50 6.10 -6.08
CA LEU A 56 2.96 7.16 -5.25
C LEU A 56 4.02 8.26 -5.03
N VAL A 57 5.27 7.94 -4.72
CA VAL A 57 6.33 8.97 -4.52
C VAL A 57 6.66 9.70 -5.82
N LEU A 58 6.77 8.99 -6.93
CA LEU A 58 7.02 9.58 -8.25
C LEU A 58 5.84 10.45 -8.74
N GLY A 59 4.67 10.28 -8.13
CA GLY A 59 3.47 11.01 -8.50
C GLY A 59 2.92 10.59 -9.86
N LEU A 60 3.06 9.31 -10.18
CA LEU A 60 2.54 8.67 -11.39
C LEU A 60 1.19 8.01 -11.10
N ALA A 61 0.15 8.40 -11.84
CA ALA A 61 -1.22 7.97 -11.64
C ALA A 61 -1.64 8.05 -10.15
N THR A 62 -1.26 9.13 -9.48
CA THR A 62 -1.29 9.29 -8.02
C THR A 62 -2.64 8.90 -7.41
N ARG A 63 -3.74 9.36 -8.01
CA ARG A 63 -5.09 9.06 -7.52
C ARG A 63 -5.41 7.57 -7.60
N LEU A 64 -5.08 6.94 -8.74
CA LEU A 64 -5.31 5.52 -8.95
C LEU A 64 -4.47 4.67 -7.99
N VAL A 65 -3.20 5.03 -7.81
CA VAL A 65 -2.29 4.36 -6.88
C VAL A 65 -2.75 4.52 -5.43
N ALA A 66 -3.18 5.72 -5.03
CA ALA A 66 -3.72 5.99 -3.70
C ALA A 66 -5.00 5.17 -3.44
N VAL A 67 -5.90 5.04 -4.43
CA VAL A 67 -7.08 4.16 -4.31
C VAL A 67 -6.66 2.71 -4.12
N LYS A 68 -5.72 2.20 -4.92
CA LYS A 68 -5.23 0.82 -4.80
C LYS A 68 -4.60 0.56 -3.43
N LEU A 69 -3.75 1.47 -2.96
CA LEU A 69 -3.14 1.38 -1.63
C LEU A 69 -4.17 1.50 -0.50
N PHE A 70 -5.23 2.30 -0.68
CA PHE A 70 -6.29 2.43 0.31
C PHE A 70 -7.06 1.13 0.49
N PHE A 71 -7.45 0.47 -0.62
CA PHE A 71 -8.10 -0.85 -0.54
C PHE A 71 -7.14 -1.91 -0.01
N PHE A 72 -5.88 -1.88 -0.46
CA PHE A 72 -4.86 -2.78 0.05
C PHE A 72 -4.65 -2.64 1.58
N ASN A 73 -4.66 -1.40 2.10
CA ASN A 73 -4.60 -1.11 3.53
C ASN A 73 -5.75 -1.76 4.31
N ILE A 74 -6.98 -1.69 3.77
CA ILE A 74 -8.15 -2.34 4.38
C ILE A 74 -7.97 -3.87 4.36
N VAL A 75 -7.56 -4.42 3.22
CA VAL A 75 -7.32 -5.87 3.08
C VAL A 75 -6.25 -6.32 4.07
N ALA A 76 -5.15 -5.58 4.26
CA ALA A 76 -4.11 -5.91 5.22
C ALA A 76 -4.67 -6.00 6.66
N VAL A 77 -5.45 -5.01 7.10
CA VAL A 77 -6.08 -5.00 8.43
C VAL A 77 -7.08 -6.13 8.61
N VAL A 78 -7.91 -6.42 7.60
CA VAL A 78 -8.93 -7.46 7.68
C VAL A 78 -8.32 -8.85 7.62
N SER A 79 -7.31 -9.05 6.76
CA SER A 79 -6.69 -10.35 6.55
C SER A 79 -5.75 -10.77 7.66
N TYR A 80 -5.16 -9.85 8.44
CA TYR A 80 -4.21 -10.20 9.49
C TYR A 80 -4.58 -9.55 10.84
N PRO A 81 -5.51 -10.13 11.60
CA PRO A 81 -5.98 -9.53 12.86
C PRO A 81 -4.89 -9.29 13.91
N VAL A 82 -3.75 -9.98 13.81
CA VAL A 82 -2.60 -9.82 14.72
C VAL A 82 -2.08 -8.38 14.73
N ILE A 83 -2.09 -7.67 13.59
CA ILE A 83 -1.65 -6.26 13.53
C ILE A 83 -2.58 -5.28 14.24
N TRP A 84 -3.75 -5.72 14.70
CA TRP A 84 -4.63 -4.85 15.46
C TRP A 84 -4.00 -4.42 16.79
N GLN A 85 -3.18 -5.29 17.37
CA GLN A 85 -2.36 -4.96 18.52
C GLN A 85 -1.15 -4.14 18.05
N GLY A 86 -1.18 -2.84 18.29
CA GLY A 86 -0.08 -1.91 18.00
C GLY A 86 -0.16 -1.23 16.63
N GLY A 87 -0.59 -1.91 15.57
CA GLY A 87 -0.63 -1.35 14.21
C GLY A 87 -1.95 -0.70 13.79
N PHE A 88 -3.06 -0.93 14.51
CA PHE A 88 -4.39 -0.49 14.06
C PHE A 88 -4.52 1.03 13.87
N TYR A 89 -3.91 1.81 14.77
CA TYR A 89 -3.95 3.27 14.67
C TYR A 89 -3.11 3.78 13.50
N ASP A 90 -1.99 3.14 13.20
CA ASP A 90 -1.17 3.46 12.05
C ASP A 90 -1.94 3.20 10.75
N HIS A 91 -2.60 2.04 10.63
CA HIS A 91 -3.43 1.75 9.47
C HIS A 91 -4.61 2.71 9.28
N LYS A 92 -5.21 3.21 10.37
CA LYS A 92 -6.21 4.29 10.30
C LYS A 92 -5.61 5.59 9.78
N LEU A 93 -4.46 5.99 10.33
CA LEU A 93 -3.75 7.19 9.92
C LEU A 93 -3.36 7.12 8.43
N TRP A 94 -2.73 6.03 8.01
CA TRP A 94 -2.37 5.77 6.61
C TRP A 94 -3.60 5.75 5.71
N GLY A 95 -4.71 5.15 6.16
CA GLY A 95 -5.99 5.16 5.45
C GLY A 95 -6.51 6.59 5.20
N VAL A 96 -6.50 7.45 6.21
CA VAL A 96 -6.89 8.87 6.08
C VAL A 96 -5.93 9.60 5.13
N MET A 97 -4.62 9.38 5.25
CA MET A 97 -3.63 9.99 4.35
C MET A 97 -3.83 9.57 2.89
N LEU A 98 -4.13 8.30 2.64
CA LEU A 98 -4.42 7.79 1.30
C LEU A 98 -5.73 8.39 0.77
N LEU A 99 -6.78 8.47 1.60
CA LEU A 99 -8.06 9.07 1.22
C LEU A 99 -7.92 10.56 0.85
N VAL A 100 -7.16 11.33 1.64
CA VAL A 100 -6.84 12.72 1.31
C VAL A 100 -6.06 12.79 -0.02
N SER A 101 -5.15 11.85 -0.27
CA SER A 101 -4.42 11.77 -1.55
C SER A 101 -5.32 11.42 -2.73
N VAL A 102 -6.39 10.64 -2.52
CA VAL A 102 -7.41 10.35 -3.54
C VAL A 102 -8.20 11.62 -3.88
N ILE A 103 -8.65 12.37 -2.87
CA ILE A 103 -9.49 13.55 -3.03
C ILE A 103 -8.72 14.71 -3.68
N TYR A 104 -7.57 15.05 -3.11
CA TYR A 104 -6.81 16.25 -3.50
C TYR A 104 -5.75 15.95 -4.58
N GLY A 105 -5.38 14.69 -4.77
CA GLY A 105 -4.25 14.32 -5.64
C GLY A 105 -2.90 14.77 -5.08
N GLN A 106 -1.84 14.58 -5.86
CA GLN A 106 -0.59 15.30 -5.65
C GLN A 106 -0.65 16.60 -6.43
N GLY A 107 -0.39 17.73 -5.76
CA GLY A 107 -0.48 19.06 -6.34
C GLY A 107 0.47 19.32 -7.53
N LYS A 108 0.73 20.59 -7.82
CA LYS A 108 1.43 21.07 -9.04
C LYS A 108 2.81 20.44 -9.34
N PHE A 109 3.42 19.72 -8.41
CA PHE A 109 4.75 19.09 -8.50
C PHE A 109 4.74 17.59 -8.83
N SER A 110 3.58 16.96 -9.06
CA SER A 110 3.53 15.55 -9.48
C SER A 110 3.88 15.39 -10.98
N LEU A 111 4.48 14.24 -11.36
CA LEU A 111 4.68 13.88 -12.77
C LEU A 111 3.35 13.86 -13.54
N ASP A 112 2.23 13.52 -12.90
CA ASP A 112 0.89 13.65 -13.50
C ASP A 112 0.61 15.10 -13.93
N SER A 113 0.98 16.10 -13.12
CA SER A 113 0.81 17.52 -13.49
C SER A 113 1.62 17.87 -14.75
N LEU A 114 2.83 17.33 -14.91
CA LEU A 114 3.67 17.56 -16.10
C LEU A 114 3.13 16.87 -17.35
N ILE A 115 2.62 15.64 -17.21
CA ILE A 115 2.06 14.86 -18.32
C ILE A 115 0.69 15.41 -18.76
N PHE A 116 -0.16 15.82 -17.83
CA PHE A 116 -1.51 16.31 -18.12
C PHE A 116 -1.59 17.83 -18.38
N LYS A 117 -0.54 18.63 -18.09
CA LYS A 117 -0.51 20.06 -18.47
C LYS A 117 -0.33 20.32 -19.97
N GLN A 118 0.01 19.31 -20.77
CA GLN A 118 0.32 19.51 -22.20
C GLN A 118 -0.91 19.61 -23.12
N LYS A 119 -2.12 19.77 -22.56
CA LYS A 119 -3.35 20.06 -23.32
C LYS A 119 -4.18 21.16 -22.63
N SER A 120 -3.85 22.42 -22.86
CA SER A 120 -4.81 23.54 -22.88
C SER A 120 -4.29 24.66 -23.75
#